data_AF-A0A970C8U6-F1
#
_entry.id   AF-A0A970C8U6-F1
#
_cell.length_a   1.000
_cell.length_b   1.000
_cell.length_c   1.000
_cell.angle_alpha   90.00
_cell.angle_beta   90.00
_cell.angle_gamma   90.00
#
_symmetry.space_group_name_H-M   'P 1'
#
loop_
_entity.id
_entity.type
_entity.pdbx_description
1 polymer ?
#
loop_
_entity_poly.entity_id
_entity_poly.type
_entity_poly.pdbx_seq_one_letter_code
_entity_poly.pdbx_strand_id
1 'polypeptide(L)'
;MNATAFEKLLAIASRRELTAAEVAELQALINGRPDLKAVWQEEEQLNRLLRKLPEPAVPTNFTARVLEQVQKQPVSRPSVLSLASLRGLWRFRYALRVAAVVLLGAVVIGVHQRRAANENALRSWLTALPADGLAEVELWSDFEAIRHLPSEPLPSIHELADALK
;
A
#
# COMPACT_ATOMS: atom_id res chain seq x y z
N MET A 1 -1.01 15.85 17.87
CA MET A 1 -0.32 14.54 17.80
C MET A 1 0.50 14.42 19.07
N ASN A 2 0.20 13.44 19.92
CA ASN A 2 0.80 13.32 21.25
C ASN A 2 2.05 12.45 21.15
N ALA A 3 3.23 13.04 21.37
CA ALA A 3 4.48 12.28 21.47
C ALA A 3 4.40 11.29 22.65
N THR A 4 4.86 10.06 22.46
CA THR A 4 4.84 9.03 23.50
C THR A 4 5.81 9.37 24.63
N ALA A 5 5.62 8.81 25.84
CA ALA A 5 6.52 9.08 26.98
C ALA A 5 7.99 8.78 26.64
N PHE A 6 8.24 7.73 25.85
CA PHE A 6 9.57 7.37 25.36
C PHE A 6 10.17 8.44 24.43
N GLU A 7 9.41 8.96 23.46
CA GLU A 7 9.88 10.02 22.57
C GLU A 7 10.21 11.32 23.32
N LYS A 8 9.47 11.63 24.39
CA LYS A 8 9.79 12.76 25.26
C LYS A 8 11.13 12.59 25.95
N LEU A 9 11.41 11.39 26.47
CA LEU A 9 12.69 11.07 27.10
C LEU A 9 13.85 11.12 26.09
N LEU A 10 13.64 10.65 24.85
CA LEU A 10 14.63 10.82 23.78
C LEU A 10 14.93 12.29 23.47
N ALA A 11 13.88 13.12 23.34
CA ALA A 11 14.05 14.54 23.09
C ALA A 11 14.76 15.30 24.23
N ILE A 12 14.62 14.83 25.47
CA ILE A 12 15.39 15.35 26.61
C ILE A 12 16.84 14.89 26.51
N ALA A 13 17.06 13.59 26.28
CA ALA A 13 18.39 12.97 26.17
C ALA A 13 19.26 13.59 25.07
N SER A 14 18.65 14.08 23.98
CA SER A 14 19.36 14.74 22.88
C SER A 14 19.87 16.15 23.24
N ARG A 15 19.33 16.78 24.29
CA ARG A 15 19.68 18.15 24.72
C ARG A 15 20.54 18.16 25.97
N ARG A 16 20.29 17.24 26.90
CA ARG A 16 20.97 17.12 28.18
C ARG A 16 20.99 15.67 28.66
N GLU A 17 21.82 15.40 29.65
CA GLU A 17 21.77 14.11 30.35
C GLU A 17 20.45 13.92 31.08
N LEU A 18 19.93 12.69 31.04
CA LEU A 18 18.76 12.28 31.81
C LEU A 18 19.11 12.24 33.30
N THR A 19 18.20 12.72 34.13
CA THR A 19 18.28 12.62 35.58
C THR A 19 18.03 11.18 36.05
N ALA A 20 18.43 10.86 37.28
CA ALA A 20 18.22 9.51 37.83
C ALA A 20 16.74 9.06 37.80
N ALA A 21 15.81 9.99 38.04
CA ALA A 21 14.37 9.71 37.96
C ALA A 21 13.91 9.37 36.54
N GLU A 22 14.37 10.13 35.54
CA GLU A 22 14.05 9.90 34.13
C GLU A 22 14.68 8.61 33.60
N VAL A 23 15.87 8.25 34.08
CA VAL A 23 16.52 6.96 33.77
C VAL A 23 15.71 5.80 34.32
N ALA A 24 15.18 5.91 35.54
CA ALA A 24 14.32 4.87 36.11
C ALA A 24 13.01 4.72 35.32
N GLU A 25 12.41 5.84 34.87
CA GLU A 25 11.22 5.84 34.02
C GLU A 25 11.51 5.17 32.66
N LEU A 26 12.64 5.52 32.05
CA LEU A 26 13.09 4.91 30.80
C LEU A 26 13.30 3.39 30.95
N GLN A 27 13.93 2.95 32.04
CA GLN A 27 14.14 1.53 32.32
C GLN A 27 12.81 0.79 32.52
N ALA A 28 11.84 1.40 33.23
CA ALA A 28 10.51 0.83 33.37
C ALA A 28 9.81 0.68 32.01
N LEU A 29 9.93 1.67 31.12
CA LEU A 29 9.38 1.61 29.76
C LEU A 29 10.05 0.53 28.90
N ILE A 30 11.37 0.39 28.97
CA ILE A 30 12.12 -0.64 28.24
C ILE A 30 11.79 -2.04 28.78
N ASN A 31 11.64 -2.20 30.09
CA ASN A 31 11.25 -3.47 30.70
C ASN A 31 9.84 -3.90 30.27
N GLY A 32 8.93 -2.95 30.08
CA GLY A 32 7.59 -3.21 29.54
C GLY A 32 7.56 -3.44 28.03
N ARG A 33 8.58 -2.97 27.30
CA ARG A 33 8.68 -3.03 25.83
C ARG A 33 10.15 -3.21 25.41
N PRO A 34 10.64 -4.46 25.32
CA PRO A 34 12.04 -4.74 25.05
C PRO A 34 12.49 -4.31 23.65
N ASP A 35 11.57 -4.10 22.71
CA ASP A 35 11.79 -3.50 21.40
C ASP A 35 12.41 -2.09 21.48
N LEU A 36 12.08 -1.33 22.52
CA LEU A 36 12.62 0.02 22.73
C LEU A 36 14.09 0.03 23.15
N LYS A 37 14.60 -1.11 23.64
CA LYS A 37 16.01 -1.22 24.07
C LYS A 37 16.97 -0.96 22.92
N ALA A 38 16.69 -1.51 21.75
CA ALA A 38 17.53 -1.34 20.57
C ALA A 38 17.59 0.13 20.14
N VAL A 39 16.42 0.79 20.09
CA VAL A 39 16.29 2.22 19.75
C VAL A 39 17.06 3.09 20.75
N TRP A 40 16.91 2.83 22.05
CA TRP A 40 17.64 3.57 23.08
C TRP A 40 19.17 3.40 22.94
N GLN A 41 19.64 2.18 22.68
CA GLN A 41 21.08 1.92 22.54
C GLN A 41 21.68 2.63 21.32
N GLU A 42 20.95 2.68 20.20
CA GLU A 42 21.36 3.43 19.01
C GLU A 42 21.48 4.93 19.30
N GLU A 43 20.46 5.51 19.94
CA GLU A 43 20.46 6.92 20.35
C GLU A 43 21.59 7.25 21.35
N GLU A 44 21.88 6.35 22.30
CA GLU A 44 22.98 6.51 23.25
C GLU A 44 24.35 6.45 22.54
N GLN A 45 24.52 5.55 21.57
CA GLN A 45 25.73 5.48 20.75
C GLN A 45 25.92 6.75 19.91
N LEU A 46 24.86 7.22 19.24
CA LEU A 46 24.88 8.45 18.47
C LEU A 46 25.28 9.64 19.32
N ASN A 47 24.63 9.83 20.48
CA ASN A 47 24.96 10.93 21.39
C ASN A 47 26.40 10.86 21.90
N ARG A 48 26.94 9.67 22.17
CA ARG A 48 28.36 9.50 22.53
C ARG A 48 29.30 9.92 21.40
N LEU A 49 28.96 9.63 20.14
CA LEU A 49 29.76 10.06 18.99
C LEU A 49 29.68 11.58 18.80
N LEU A 50 28.48 12.17 18.94
CA LEU A 50 28.28 13.62 18.82
C LEU A 50 29.04 14.39 19.89
N ARG A 51 29.13 13.89 21.12
CA ARG A 51 29.93 14.50 22.20
C ARG A 51 31.43 14.50 21.94
N LYS A 52 31.92 13.64 21.04
CA LYS A 52 33.33 13.59 20.66
C LYS A 52 33.67 14.59 19.54
N LEU A 53 32.68 15.23 18.92
CA LEU A 53 32.97 16.26 17.93
C LEU A 53 33.66 17.45 18.60
N PRO A 54 34.68 18.02 17.96
CA PRO A 54 35.30 19.24 18.45
C PRO A 54 34.28 20.37 18.43
N GLU A 55 34.35 21.26 19.42
CA GLU A 55 33.56 22.48 19.38
C GLU A 55 33.91 23.29 18.12
N PRO A 56 32.90 23.73 17.35
CA PRO A 56 33.17 24.50 16.15
C PRO A 56 33.77 25.86 16.54
N ALA A 57 34.90 26.20 15.93
CA ALA A 57 35.47 27.54 16.07
C ALA A 57 34.50 28.56 15.46
N VAL A 58 33.89 29.39 16.30
CA VAL A 58 33.02 30.47 15.83
C VAL A 58 33.90 31.61 15.34
N PRO A 59 33.74 32.07 14.08
CA PRO A 59 34.54 33.18 13.58
C PRO A 59 34.16 34.48 14.30
N THR A 60 35.14 35.34 14.59
CA THR A 60 34.95 36.61 15.32
C THR A 60 34.00 37.59 14.62
N ASN A 61 33.79 37.43 13.31
CA ASN A 61 32.86 38.22 12.50
C ASN A 61 31.49 37.54 12.29
N PHE A 62 31.18 36.46 13.02
CA PHE A 62 29.92 35.71 12.88
C PHE A 62 28.71 36.65 12.93
N THR A 63 28.62 37.48 13.97
CA THR A 63 27.50 38.42 14.16
C THR A 63 27.37 39.41 13.01
N ALA A 64 28.49 39.91 12.48
CA ALA A 64 28.50 40.84 11.36
C ALA A 64 27.93 40.18 10.09
N ARG A 65 28.33 38.92 9.81
CA ARG A 65 27.82 38.14 8.68
C ARG A 65 26.35 37.77 8.84
N VAL A 66 25.90 37.42 10.05
CA VAL A 66 24.49 37.13 10.32
C VAL A 66 23.62 38.36 10.10
N LEU A 67 24.02 39.51 10.65
CA LEU A 67 23.31 40.78 10.46
C LEU A 67 23.25 41.17 8.98
N GLU A 68 24.37 41.01 8.26
CA GLU A 68 24.41 41.24 6.82
C GLU A 68 23.44 40.33 6.08
N GLN A 69 23.36 39.03 6.42
CA GLN A 69 22.42 38.09 5.79
C GLN A 69 20.96 38.38 6.13
N VAL A 70 20.65 38.75 7.38
CA VAL A 70 19.29 39.12 7.79
C VAL A 70 18.84 40.41 7.10
N GLN A 71 19.73 41.40 6.96
CA GLN A 71 19.44 42.63 6.23
C GLN A 71 19.32 42.39 4.71
N LYS A 72 20.10 41.45 4.18
CA LYS A 72 20.02 41.02 2.78
C LYS A 72 18.86 40.08 2.48
N GLN A 73 18.12 39.56 3.46
CA GLN A 73 16.88 38.86 3.17
C GLN A 73 15.90 39.91 2.63
N PRO A 74 15.63 39.93 1.31
CA PRO A 74 14.49 40.70 0.87
C PRO A 74 13.30 40.11 1.61
N VAL A 75 12.44 40.97 2.19
CA VAL A 75 11.06 40.59 2.49
C VAL A 75 10.62 39.81 1.26
N SER A 76 10.34 38.52 1.43
CA SER A 76 9.98 37.63 0.34
C SER A 76 8.70 38.20 -0.25
N ARG A 77 8.85 39.11 -1.21
CA ARG A 77 7.73 39.61 -1.99
C ARG A 77 7.22 38.36 -2.64
N PRO A 78 5.94 37.97 -2.41
CA PRO A 78 5.39 36.80 -3.08
C PRO A 78 5.72 37.01 -4.55
N SER A 79 6.52 36.09 -5.11
CA SER A 79 6.78 36.11 -6.54
C SER A 79 5.40 36.06 -7.16
N VAL A 80 4.97 37.16 -7.77
CA VAL A 80 3.73 37.21 -8.53
C VAL A 80 3.93 36.19 -9.64
N LEU A 81 3.49 34.96 -9.38
CA LEU A 81 3.41 33.90 -10.36
C LEU A 81 2.68 34.54 -11.53
N SER A 82 3.39 34.72 -12.65
CA SER A 82 2.82 35.49 -13.75
C SER A 82 1.47 34.86 -14.10
N LEU A 83 0.45 35.68 -14.32
CA LEU A 83 -0.90 35.22 -14.68
C LEU A 83 -0.87 34.21 -15.86
N ALA A 84 0.18 34.25 -16.69
CA ALA A 84 0.44 33.28 -17.75
C ALA A 84 0.74 31.86 -17.22
N SER A 85 1.49 31.71 -16.12
CA SER A 85 1.81 30.42 -15.50
C SER A 85 0.57 29.73 -14.90
N LEU A 86 -0.30 30.51 -14.23
CA LEU A 86 -1.58 30.04 -13.69
C LEU A 86 -2.55 29.64 -14.79
N ARG A 87 -2.61 30.42 -15.88
CA ARG A 87 -3.46 30.12 -17.05
C ARG A 87 -2.98 28.87 -17.80
N GLY A 88 -1.67 28.63 -17.88
CA GLY A 88 -1.10 27.40 -18.43
C GLY A 88 -1.50 26.16 -17.64
N LEU A 89 -1.42 26.23 -16.30
CA LEU A 89 -1.79 25.14 -15.42
C LEU A 89 -3.30 24.82 -15.48
N TRP A 90 -4.15 25.84 -15.57
CA TRP A 90 -5.58 25.68 -15.80
C TRP A 90 -5.86 24.95 -17.12
N ARG A 91 -5.28 25.42 -18.23
CA ARG A 91 -5.46 24.78 -19.55
C ARG A 91 -5.01 23.32 -19.55
N PHE A 92 -3.89 23.00 -18.89
CA PHE A 92 -3.41 21.63 -18.74
C PHE A 92 -4.40 20.75 -17.96
N ARG A 93 -4.95 21.25 -16.84
CA ARG A 93 -5.96 20.51 -16.06
C ARG A 93 -7.26 20.26 -16.83
N TYR A 94 -7.71 21.22 -17.64
CA TYR A 94 -8.86 21.02 -18.52
C TYR A 94 -8.56 20.01 -19.64
N ALA A 95 -7.40 20.11 -20.28
CA ALA A 95 -6.98 19.16 -21.31
C ALA A 95 -6.91 17.72 -20.76
N LEU A 96 -6.39 17.55 -19.54
CA LEU A 96 -6.33 16.24 -18.89
C LEU A 96 -7.73 15.66 -18.63
N ARG A 97 -8.69 16.48 -18.20
CA ARG A 97 -10.08 16.04 -17.97
C ARG A 97 -10.77 15.65 -19.27
N VAL A 98 -10.60 16.44 -20.33
CA VAL A 98 -11.15 16.12 -21.65
C VAL A 98 -10.54 14.82 -22.19
N ALA A 99 -9.22 14.66 -22.08
CA ALA A 99 -8.55 13.42 -22.47
C ALA A 99 -9.08 12.21 -21.70
N ALA A 100 -9.30 12.34 -20.38
CA ALA A 100 -9.87 11.26 -19.57
C ALA A 100 -11.29 10.87 -20.02
N VAL A 101 -12.15 11.84 -20.34
CA VAL A 101 -13.51 11.58 -20.84
C VAL A 101 -13.48 10.90 -22.21
N VAL A 102 -12.61 11.34 -23.11
CA VAL A 102 -12.44 10.72 -24.44
C VAL A 102 -11.95 9.28 -24.30
N LEU A 103 -10.99 9.03 -23.40
CA LEU A 103 -10.44 7.70 -23.16
C LEU A 103 -11.50 6.76 -22.55
N LEU A 104 -12.29 7.26 -21.59
CA LEU A 104 -13.45 6.53 -21.05
C LEU A 104 -14.48 6.21 -22.14
N GLY A 105 -14.81 7.18 -23.00
CA GLY A 105 -15.72 6.98 -24.13
C GLY A 105 -15.19 5.91 -25.11
N ALA A 106 -13.91 5.95 -25.45
CA ALA A 106 -13.27 4.96 -26.32
C ALA A 106 -13.30 3.55 -25.72
N VAL A 107 -13.08 3.42 -24.41
CA VAL A 107 -13.18 2.13 -23.70
C VAL A 107 -14.62 1.59 -23.75
N VAL A 108 -15.62 2.42 -23.48
CA VAL A 108 -17.03 2.01 -23.54
C VAL A 108 -17.40 1.55 -24.95
N ILE A 109 -17.05 2.34 -25.97
CA ILE A 109 -17.31 1.98 -27.38
C ILE A 109 -16.61 0.67 -27.75
N GLY A 110 -15.35 0.49 -27.34
CA GLY A 110 -14.59 -0.73 -27.60
C GLY A 110 -15.21 -1.98 -26.94
N VAL A 111 -15.74 -1.85 -25.71
CA VAL A 111 -16.44 -2.93 -25.02
C VAL A 111 -17.74 -3.29 -25.74
N HIS A 112 -18.52 -2.30 -26.19
CA HIS A 112 -19.74 -2.56 -26.95
C HIS A 112 -19.48 -3.25 -28.29
N GLN A 113 -18.44 -2.84 -29.02
CA GLN A 113 -18.07 -3.50 -30.28
C GLN A 113 -17.62 -4.95 -30.05
N ARG A 114 -16.84 -5.22 -29.00
CA ARG A 114 -16.44 -6.59 -28.65
C ARG A 114 -17.62 -7.47 -28.24
N ARG A 115 -18.59 -6.91 -27.50
CA ARG A 115 -19.83 -7.63 -27.15
C ARG A 115 -20.65 -7.96 -28.40
N ALA A 116 -20.83 -7.01 -29.31
CA ALA A 116 -21.52 -7.25 -30.58
C ALA A 116 -20.79 -8.27 -31.48
N ALA A 117 -19.45 -8.22 -31.53
CA ALA A 117 -18.66 -9.20 -32.26
C ALA A 117 -18.76 -10.61 -31.66
N ASN A 118 -18.78 -10.71 -30.32
CA ASN A 118 -18.95 -11.98 -29.61
C ASN A 118 -20.36 -12.55 -29.80
N GLU A 119 -21.40 -11.72 -29.80
CA GLU A 119 -22.77 -12.17 -30.10
C GLU A 119 -22.89 -12.71 -31.53
N ASN A 120 -22.24 -12.06 -32.49
CA ASN A 120 -22.20 -12.55 -33.87
C ASN A 120 -21.41 -13.85 -34.01
N ALA A 121 -20.28 -13.97 -33.29
CA ALA A 121 -19.53 -15.22 -33.26
C ALA A 121 -20.36 -16.35 -32.65
N LEU A 122 -21.01 -16.12 -31.51
CA LEU A 122 -21.90 -17.12 -30.87
C LEU A 122 -23.05 -17.53 -31.80
N ARG A 123 -23.66 -16.59 -32.53
CA ARG A 123 -24.67 -16.91 -33.54
C ARG A 123 -24.13 -17.77 -34.67
N SER A 124 -22.91 -17.50 -35.16
CA SER A 124 -22.28 -18.35 -36.18
C SER A 124 -21.96 -19.76 -35.68
N TRP A 125 -21.59 -19.91 -34.40
CA TRP A 125 -21.39 -21.22 -33.77
C TRP A 125 -22.72 -21.96 -33.59
N LEU A 126 -23.79 -21.26 -33.21
CA LEU A 126 -25.13 -21.84 -33.06
C LEU A 126 -25.72 -22.33 -34.39
N THR A 127 -25.44 -21.66 -35.50
CA THR A 127 -25.85 -22.13 -36.84
C THR A 127 -24.97 -23.26 -37.38
N ALA A 128 -23.78 -23.47 -36.81
CA ALA A 128 -22.85 -24.52 -37.20
C ALA A 128 -23.00 -25.81 -36.36
N LEU A 129 -23.83 -25.79 -35.32
CA LEU A 129 -24.16 -26.97 -34.52
C LEU A 129 -25.20 -27.83 -35.27
N PRO A 130 -24.90 -29.10 -35.59
CA PRO A 130 -25.88 -30.01 -36.14
C PRO A 130 -27.00 -30.26 -35.12
N ALA A 131 -28.25 -30.31 -35.60
CA ALA A 131 -29.44 -30.52 -34.78
C ALA A 131 -29.41 -31.83 -33.96
N ASP A 132 -28.52 -32.77 -34.30
CA ASP A 132 -28.35 -34.06 -33.62
C ASP A 132 -27.70 -33.95 -32.24
N GLY A 133 -27.02 -32.84 -31.92
CA GLY A 133 -26.36 -32.64 -30.61
C GLY A 133 -27.30 -32.21 -29.48
N LEU A 134 -28.57 -31.91 -29.77
CA LEU A 134 -29.58 -31.52 -28.76
C LEU A 134 -30.40 -32.69 -28.24
N ALA A 135 -30.24 -33.89 -28.82
CA ALA A 135 -30.87 -35.12 -28.32
C ALA A 135 -30.16 -35.69 -27.07
N GLU A 136 -29.00 -35.16 -26.70
CA GLU A 136 -28.21 -35.62 -25.55
C GLU A 136 -28.67 -35.01 -24.21
N VAL A 137 -29.79 -34.28 -24.16
CA VAL A 137 -30.37 -33.78 -22.89
C VAL A 137 -30.88 -34.92 -22.01
N GLU A 138 -31.31 -36.04 -22.60
CA GLU A 138 -31.74 -37.24 -21.86
C GLU A 138 -30.54 -37.95 -21.20
N LEU A 139 -29.32 -37.80 -21.74
CA LEU A 139 -28.09 -38.37 -21.17
C LEU A 139 -27.67 -37.68 -19.84
N TRP A 140 -28.10 -36.43 -19.62
CA TRP A 140 -27.85 -35.72 -18.36
C TRP A 140 -28.86 -36.07 -17.25
N SER A 141 -29.99 -36.72 -17.59
CA SER A 141 -30.95 -37.21 -16.60
C SER A 141 -30.48 -38.48 -15.88
N ASP A 142 -29.53 -39.24 -16.45
CA ASP A 142 -28.98 -40.45 -15.82
C ASP A 142 -28.13 -40.17 -14.56
N PHE A 143 -27.75 -38.92 -14.31
CA PHE A 143 -27.08 -38.55 -13.05
C PHE A 143 -28.02 -38.57 -11.83
N GLU A 144 -29.35 -38.56 -12.03
CA GLU A 144 -30.33 -38.73 -10.95
C GLU A 144 -30.33 -40.19 -10.44
N ALA A 145 -29.98 -41.18 -11.29
CA ALA A 145 -29.92 -42.59 -10.91
C ALA A 145 -28.79 -42.90 -9.91
N ILE A 146 -27.66 -42.18 -9.99
CA ILE A 146 -26.56 -42.26 -9.01
C ILE A 146 -27.03 -41.82 -7.62
N ARG A 147 -28.04 -40.94 -7.55
CA ARG A 147 -28.58 -40.40 -6.30
C ARG A 147 -29.53 -41.38 -5.59
N HIS A 148 -29.96 -42.45 -6.25
CA HIS A 148 -30.86 -43.48 -5.72
C HIS A 148 -30.17 -44.82 -5.39
N LEU A 149 -28.84 -44.90 -5.48
CA LEU A 149 -28.12 -46.06 -4.99
C LEU A 149 -28.37 -46.24 -3.48
N PRO A 150 -28.75 -47.45 -3.01
CA PRO A 150 -28.94 -47.69 -1.59
C PRO A 150 -27.60 -47.49 -0.87
N SER A 151 -27.62 -46.65 0.18
CA SER A 151 -26.49 -46.44 1.10
C SER A 151 -26.28 -47.65 2.02
N GLU A 152 -26.18 -48.85 1.46
CA GLU A 152 -25.71 -50.00 2.21
C GLU A 152 -24.20 -49.85 2.47
N PRO A 153 -23.72 -50.16 3.68
CA PRO A 153 -22.29 -50.16 3.94
C PRO A 153 -21.65 -51.19 3.00
N LEU A 154 -20.73 -50.71 2.16
CA LEU A 154 -19.93 -51.58 1.29
C LEU A 154 -19.27 -52.67 2.17
N PRO A 155 -19.32 -53.95 1.76
CA PRO A 155 -18.64 -55.02 2.49
C PRO A 155 -17.17 -54.67 2.64
N SER A 156 -16.63 -54.94 3.83
CA SER A 156 -15.25 -54.59 4.12
C SER A 156 -14.32 -55.36 3.17
N ILE A 157 -13.16 -54.79 2.84
CA ILE A 157 -12.20 -55.39 1.87
C ILE A 157 -11.86 -56.85 2.24
N HIS A 158 -11.92 -57.19 3.52
CA HIS A 158 -11.68 -58.54 4.03
C HIS A 158 -12.79 -59.54 3.66
N GLU A 159 -14.06 -59.11 3.60
CA GLU A 159 -15.20 -59.97 3.18
C GLU A 159 -15.18 -60.24 1.67
N LEU A 160 -14.72 -59.27 0.87
CA LEU A 160 -14.55 -59.46 -0.58
C LEU A 160 -13.38 -60.41 -0.91
N ALA A 161 -12.36 -60.47 -0.06
CA ALA A 161 -11.21 -61.36 -0.24
C ALA A 161 -11.55 -62.83 0.05
N ASP A 162 -12.44 -63.10 1.02
CA ASP A 162 -12.87 -64.47 1.34
C ASP A 162 -13.89 -65.03 0.33
N ALA A 163 -14.69 -64.19 -0.32
CA ALA A 163 -15.66 -64.63 -1.34
C ALA A 163 -15.02 -65.02 -2.70
N LEU A 164 -13.76 -64.66 -2.92
CA LEU A 164 -13.01 -64.90 -4.17
C LEU A 164 -12.06 -66.12 -4.10
N LYS A 165 -12.16 -66.92 -3.03
CA LYS A 165 -11.35 -68.12 -2.82
C LYS A 165 -12.18 -69.39 -2.97
#